data_AF-A0A935LK11-F1
#
_entry.id   AF-A0A935LK11-F1
#
_cell.length_a   1.000
_cell.length_b   1.000
_cell.length_c   1.000
_cell.angle_alpha   90.00
_cell.angle_beta   90.00
_cell.angle_gamma   90.00
#
_symmetry.space_group_name_H-M   'P 1'
#
loop_
_entity.id
_entity.type
_entity.pdbx_description
1 polymer ?
#
loop_
_entity_poly.entity_id
_entity_poly.type
_entity_poly.pdbx_seq_one_letter_code
_entity_poly.pdbx_strand_id
1 'polypeptide(L)'
;MERTVVRCVWVILLGWSASVLGGGYATVSRNYTVDAIQRTTLHSYPDGGSAQPLPLLLVLHGDGGNAAGIRAALPLEAQANGAAAFSYLSAQGGTFEYWTDAGRGHEGRFVQAIIANYGVAGITIDPARVYLVGFSGGGTMAQALGCRLGAGVVRKLGIHSGSLYPVDNDFTYTGNGGVSCNLPGTMLIWGKLDQTNGVDYATGQAIRNNHLATQNCAATTSNTTPAPCVAYDQCTRPVEWCAIDGLAHALWPQAASAFWRYFAEDGVATPETPLFVDGFESGSAPPVSPRWVMGYHVGYERNLLPTANIDFPSLTHLMVGRLIPNANATLTATKGSYVRAQGLGGTIIWTIAQGYRPDCLSPIRHSCCGQ
;
A
#
# COMPACT_ATOMS: atom_id res chain seq x y z
N MET A 1 -32.50 57.07 57.35
CA MET A 1 -32.76 57.52 55.97
C MET A 1 -32.02 56.60 55.03
N GLU A 2 -32.74 56.19 53.98
CA GLU A 2 -32.29 55.57 52.73
C GLU A 2 -31.70 54.16 52.69
N ARG A 3 -32.36 53.39 51.81
CA ARG A 3 -32.23 51.99 51.45
C ARG A 3 -30.94 51.70 50.67
N THR A 4 -30.42 50.48 50.80
CA THR A 4 -29.78 49.83 49.64
C THR A 4 -30.13 48.35 49.63
N VAL A 5 -30.93 47.97 48.65
CA VAL A 5 -31.33 46.59 48.34
C VAL A 5 -30.21 45.97 47.50
N VAL A 6 -29.47 45.01 48.05
CA VAL A 6 -28.53 44.20 47.27
C VAL A 6 -29.29 43.03 46.67
N ARG A 7 -29.50 43.09 45.35
CA ARG A 7 -30.10 42.01 44.55
C ARG A 7 -29.08 40.89 44.36
N CYS A 8 -29.42 39.68 44.80
CA CYS A 8 -28.73 38.44 44.44
C CYS A 8 -28.77 38.24 42.92
N VAL A 9 -27.60 38.20 42.28
CA VAL A 9 -27.44 37.77 40.89
C VAL A 9 -27.11 36.29 40.92
N TRP A 10 -28.07 35.45 40.54
CA TRP A 10 -27.85 34.04 40.23
C TRP A 10 -27.16 33.97 38.86
N VAL A 11 -25.89 33.58 38.83
CA VAL A 11 -25.20 33.23 37.58
C VAL A 11 -25.73 31.89 37.13
N ILE A 12 -26.64 31.91 36.16
CA ILE A 12 -27.08 30.72 35.43
C ILE A 12 -25.94 30.37 34.47
N LEU A 13 -25.14 29.35 34.82
CA LEU A 13 -24.24 28.69 33.89
C LEU A 13 -25.07 27.96 32.83
N LEU A 14 -25.35 28.64 31.71
CA LEU A 14 -25.84 28.03 30.48
C LEU A 14 -24.73 27.12 29.94
N GLY A 15 -24.72 25.87 30.40
CA GLY A 15 -23.98 24.80 29.76
C GLY A 15 -24.50 24.63 28.34
N TRP A 16 -23.67 24.94 27.35
CA TRP A 16 -23.93 24.57 25.98
C TRP A 16 -23.81 23.06 25.91
N SER A 17 -24.93 22.35 26.07
CA SER A 17 -25.05 20.96 25.65
C SER A 17 -24.91 20.95 24.13
N ALA A 18 -23.70 20.71 23.65
CA ALA A 18 -23.49 20.30 22.27
C ALA A 18 -24.30 19.03 22.05
N SER A 19 -25.23 19.09 21.10
CA SER A 19 -25.98 17.94 20.63
C SER A 19 -25.00 16.90 20.07
N VAL A 20 -24.64 15.90 20.87
CA VAL A 20 -23.81 14.76 20.44
C VAL A 20 -24.70 13.83 19.62
N LEU A 21 -24.75 14.06 18.30
CA LEU A 21 -25.23 13.07 17.33
C LEU A 21 -24.37 13.19 16.06
N GLY A 22 -23.27 12.41 16.03
CA GLY A 22 -22.38 12.22 14.89
C GLY A 22 -21.26 11.26 15.30
N GLY A 23 -21.25 10.04 14.78
CA GLY A 23 -20.49 8.92 15.34
C GLY A 23 -18.97 9.07 15.26
N GLY A 24 -18.33 9.14 16.43
CA GLY A 24 -17.02 8.58 16.78
C GLY A 24 -15.78 8.92 15.94
N TYR A 25 -15.87 9.78 14.93
CA TYR A 25 -14.77 10.11 14.03
C TYR A 25 -14.66 11.61 13.78
N ALA A 26 -13.43 12.11 13.92
CA ALA A 26 -13.03 13.45 13.52
C ALA A 26 -12.38 13.40 12.13
N THR A 27 -12.47 14.52 11.40
CA THR A 27 -11.81 14.64 10.09
C THR A 27 -10.90 15.84 9.99
N VAL A 28 -9.83 15.69 9.21
CA VAL A 28 -8.87 16.77 8.96
C VAL A 28 -8.30 16.64 7.55
N SER A 29 -8.09 17.78 6.88
CA SER A 29 -7.34 17.80 5.63
C SER A 29 -5.84 17.78 5.90
N ARG A 30 -5.09 16.95 5.20
CA ARG A 30 -3.63 16.88 5.29
C ARG A 30 -3.02 17.10 3.92
N ASN A 31 -1.94 17.87 3.89
CA ASN A 31 -1.19 18.12 2.66
C ASN A 31 0.06 17.26 2.64
N TYR A 32 0.26 16.54 1.54
CA TYR A 32 1.46 15.77 1.27
C TYR A 32 2.10 16.32 0.01
N THR A 33 3.43 16.44 0.03
CA THR A 33 4.20 16.83 -1.16
C THR A 33 5.11 15.68 -1.54
N VAL A 34 4.88 15.10 -2.72
CA VAL A 34 5.65 13.97 -3.27
C VAL A 34 6.02 14.33 -4.69
N ASP A 35 7.30 14.17 -5.06
CA ASP A 35 7.83 14.55 -6.38
C ASP A 35 7.46 15.98 -6.82
N ALA A 36 7.50 16.94 -5.87
CA ALA A 36 7.08 18.33 -6.04
C ALA A 36 5.59 18.55 -6.38
N ILE A 37 4.76 17.49 -6.34
CA ILE A 37 3.31 17.56 -6.46
C ILE A 37 2.72 17.59 -5.04
N GLN A 38 1.99 18.66 -4.74
CA GLN A 38 1.22 18.74 -3.50
C GLN A 38 -0.19 18.19 -3.72
N ARG A 39 -0.66 17.36 -2.80
CA ARG A 39 -2.02 16.84 -2.80
C ARG A 39 -2.61 16.86 -1.40
N THR A 40 -3.86 17.29 -1.33
CA THR A 40 -4.66 17.30 -0.10
C THR A 40 -5.44 15.99 0.02
N THR A 41 -5.29 15.32 1.15
CA THR A 41 -6.04 14.13 1.54
C THR A 41 -7.02 14.46 2.65
N LEU A 42 -8.13 13.74 2.71
CA LEU A 42 -9.08 13.81 3.82
C LEU A 42 -8.82 12.64 4.75
N HIS A 43 -8.31 12.94 5.94
CA HIS A 43 -8.07 11.95 6.98
C HIS A 43 -9.28 11.86 7.91
N SER A 44 -9.70 10.65 8.26
CA SER A 44 -10.71 10.39 9.28
C SER A 44 -10.17 9.44 10.34
N TYR A 45 -10.38 9.76 11.61
CA TYR A 45 -9.79 9.03 12.74
C TYR A 45 -10.72 9.07 13.96
N PRO A 46 -10.59 8.12 14.90
CA PRO A 46 -11.47 8.06 16.07
C PRO A 46 -11.42 9.33 16.91
N ASP A 47 -12.59 9.81 17.35
CA ASP A 47 -12.73 10.94 18.25
C ASP A 47 -11.96 10.69 19.55
N GLY A 48 -11.19 11.68 20.01
CA GLY A 48 -10.36 11.57 21.22
C GLY A 48 -9.04 10.83 21.02
N GLY A 49 -8.73 10.37 19.81
CA GLY A 49 -7.47 9.70 19.48
C GLY A 49 -7.50 8.20 19.75
N SER A 50 -6.33 7.56 19.72
CA SER A 50 -6.18 6.15 20.07
C SER A 50 -4.89 5.92 20.84
N ALA A 51 -4.96 5.18 21.95
CA ALA A 51 -3.79 4.74 22.69
C ALA A 51 -3.04 3.59 22.00
N GLN A 52 -3.69 2.88 21.07
CA GLN A 52 -3.12 1.77 20.33
C GLN A 52 -2.88 2.16 18.86
N PRO A 53 -1.81 1.66 18.22
CA PRO A 53 -1.65 1.78 16.79
C PRO A 53 -2.88 1.27 16.04
N LEU A 54 -3.39 2.07 15.11
CA LEU A 54 -4.60 1.77 14.33
C LEU A 54 -4.24 1.20 12.95
N PRO A 55 -5.04 0.25 12.43
CA PRO A 55 -4.96 -0.09 11.02
C PRO A 55 -5.32 1.14 10.16
N LEU A 56 -4.74 1.23 8.97
CA LEU A 56 -5.00 2.31 8.01
C LEU A 56 -5.71 1.77 6.77
N LEU A 57 -6.85 2.35 6.44
CA LEU A 57 -7.53 2.13 5.16
C LEU A 57 -7.31 3.35 4.27
N LEU A 58 -6.61 3.19 3.15
CA LEU A 58 -6.60 4.22 2.11
C LEU A 58 -7.68 3.93 1.08
N VAL A 59 -8.53 4.93 0.80
CA VAL A 59 -9.75 4.77 0.02
C VAL A 59 -9.69 5.65 -1.24
N LEU A 60 -9.81 5.01 -2.40
CA LEU A 60 -9.63 5.60 -3.72
C LEU A 60 -10.98 5.71 -4.45
N HIS A 61 -11.33 6.92 -4.88
CA HIS A 61 -12.55 7.16 -5.66
C HIS A 61 -12.44 6.64 -7.11
N GLY A 62 -13.58 6.42 -7.76
CA GLY A 62 -13.65 6.17 -9.20
C GLY A 62 -13.42 7.43 -10.05
N ASP A 63 -13.32 7.27 -11.36
CA ASP A 63 -13.02 8.37 -12.28
C ASP A 63 -14.11 9.47 -12.22
N GLY A 64 -13.69 10.73 -12.23
CA GLY A 64 -14.53 11.90 -11.99
C GLY A 64 -14.88 12.16 -10.51
N GLY A 65 -14.39 11.31 -9.60
CA GLY A 65 -14.65 11.41 -8.17
C GLY A 65 -13.68 12.30 -7.39
N ASN A 66 -13.85 12.29 -6.06
CA ASN A 66 -12.97 12.93 -5.09
C ASN A 66 -13.11 12.26 -3.71
N ALA A 67 -12.24 12.61 -2.76
CA ALA A 67 -12.21 12.06 -1.41
C ALA A 67 -13.56 12.18 -0.66
N ALA A 68 -14.23 13.32 -0.73
CA ALA A 68 -15.50 13.54 -0.05
C ALA A 68 -16.62 12.66 -0.63
N GLY A 69 -16.66 12.53 -1.95
CA GLY A 69 -17.64 11.71 -2.65
C GLY A 69 -17.51 10.22 -2.31
N ILE A 70 -16.29 9.67 -2.37
CA ILE A 70 -16.09 8.25 -2.03
C ILE A 70 -16.31 7.97 -0.54
N ARG A 71 -15.95 8.91 0.34
CA ARG A 71 -16.25 8.81 1.79
C ARG A 71 -17.75 8.71 2.05
N ALA A 72 -18.56 9.54 1.37
CA ALA A 72 -20.00 9.49 1.51
C ALA A 72 -20.61 8.20 0.93
N ALA A 73 -20.06 7.71 -0.18
CA ALA A 73 -20.59 6.52 -0.87
C ALA A 73 -20.16 5.19 -0.24
N LEU A 74 -19.04 5.17 0.49
CA LEU A 74 -18.54 4.01 1.24
C LEU A 74 -18.43 4.37 2.73
N PRO A 75 -19.50 4.18 3.53
CA PRO A 75 -19.54 4.56 4.95
C PRO A 75 -18.74 3.59 5.84
N LEU A 76 -17.45 3.41 5.55
CA LEU A 76 -16.53 2.49 6.22
C LEU A 76 -16.30 2.86 7.70
N GLU A 77 -16.27 4.16 8.03
CA GLU A 77 -16.09 4.66 9.40
C GLU A 77 -17.15 4.10 10.36
N ALA A 78 -18.42 4.06 9.91
CA ALA A 78 -19.52 3.53 10.70
C ALA A 78 -19.37 2.02 10.94
N GLN A 79 -18.80 1.28 9.99
CA GLN A 79 -18.54 -0.15 10.14
C GLN A 79 -17.36 -0.39 11.07
N ALA A 80 -16.31 0.43 10.97
CA ALA A 80 -15.12 0.34 11.79
C ALA A 80 -15.32 0.76 13.24
N ASN A 81 -16.29 1.65 13.53
CA ASN A 81 -16.70 2.02 14.88
C ASN A 81 -15.50 2.33 15.83
N GLY A 82 -14.60 3.19 15.37
CA GLY A 82 -13.40 3.61 16.11
C GLY A 82 -12.18 2.68 16.00
N ALA A 83 -12.28 1.54 15.30
CA ALA A 83 -11.19 0.55 15.25
C ALA A 83 -10.14 0.80 14.15
N ALA A 84 -10.25 1.86 13.35
CA ALA A 84 -9.33 2.15 12.25
C ALA A 84 -9.14 3.66 12.01
N ALA A 85 -8.07 3.99 11.29
CA ALA A 85 -7.90 5.29 10.67
C ALA A 85 -8.10 5.19 9.15
N PHE A 86 -8.49 6.29 8.53
CA PHE A 86 -8.82 6.36 7.11
C PHE A 86 -8.12 7.52 6.42
N SER A 87 -7.61 7.28 5.22
CA SER A 87 -7.17 8.33 4.31
C SER A 87 -7.96 8.23 3.00
N TYR A 88 -8.83 9.20 2.76
CA TYR A 88 -9.55 9.34 1.50
C TYR A 88 -8.72 10.22 0.57
N LEU A 89 -8.28 9.66 -0.56
CA LEU A 89 -7.40 10.34 -1.51
C LEU A 89 -8.23 10.96 -2.63
N SER A 90 -7.84 12.16 -3.07
CA SER A 90 -8.34 12.79 -4.29
C SER A 90 -7.25 12.80 -5.35
N ALA A 91 -7.55 12.31 -6.55
CA ALA A 91 -6.68 12.48 -7.70
C ALA A 91 -6.80 13.90 -8.28
N GLN A 92 -5.70 14.44 -8.77
CA GLN A 92 -5.74 15.70 -9.53
C GLN A 92 -6.56 15.50 -10.80
N GLY A 93 -7.52 16.39 -11.07
CA GLY A 93 -8.41 16.26 -12.22
C GLY A 93 -9.48 15.16 -12.09
N GLY A 94 -9.59 14.50 -10.93
CA GLY A 94 -10.64 13.53 -10.64
C GLY A 94 -10.38 12.11 -11.14
N THR A 95 -9.19 11.83 -11.67
CA THR A 95 -8.81 10.49 -12.17
C THR A 95 -7.39 10.14 -11.74
N PHE A 96 -7.20 8.97 -11.13
CA PHE A 96 -5.87 8.45 -10.81
C PHE A 96 -5.17 7.99 -12.09
N GLU A 97 -3.89 8.29 -12.25
CA GLU A 97 -3.14 7.92 -13.47
C GLU A 97 -2.69 6.45 -13.43
N TYR A 98 -3.65 5.53 -13.57
CA TYR A 98 -3.42 4.07 -13.48
C TYR A 98 -2.90 3.42 -14.78
N TRP A 99 -2.62 4.19 -15.84
CA TRP A 99 -2.21 3.68 -17.15
C TRP A 99 -0.74 3.90 -17.52
N THR A 100 0.03 4.65 -16.71
CA THR A 100 1.48 4.86 -16.93
C THR A 100 2.30 4.33 -15.75
N ASP A 101 3.54 3.92 -16.01
CA ASP A 101 4.47 3.54 -14.94
C ASP A 101 4.75 4.71 -14.00
N ALA A 102 4.94 5.91 -14.55
CA ALA A 102 5.18 7.13 -13.79
C ALA A 102 4.02 7.47 -12.85
N GLY A 103 2.78 7.41 -13.34
CA GLY A 103 1.57 7.68 -12.56
C GLY A 103 1.37 6.68 -11.43
N ARG A 104 1.44 5.38 -11.74
CA ARG A 104 1.38 4.30 -10.73
C ARG A 104 2.50 4.42 -9.69
N GLY A 105 3.72 4.74 -10.13
CA GLY A 105 4.87 4.95 -9.27
C GLY A 105 4.72 6.17 -8.35
N HIS A 106 4.15 7.26 -8.86
CA HIS A 106 3.85 8.45 -8.08
C HIS A 106 2.80 8.16 -6.99
N GLU A 107 1.70 7.49 -7.34
CA GLU A 107 0.69 7.08 -6.35
C GLU A 107 1.27 6.15 -5.28
N GLY A 108 2.15 5.22 -5.65
CA GLY A 108 2.82 4.34 -4.68
C GLY A 108 3.64 5.11 -3.65
N ARG A 109 4.42 6.11 -4.10
CA ARG A 109 5.17 7.00 -3.19
C ARG A 109 4.24 7.86 -2.32
N PHE A 110 3.10 8.28 -2.86
CA PHE A 110 2.09 9.03 -2.13
C PHE A 110 1.47 8.21 -0.99
N VAL A 111 1.07 6.97 -1.27
CA VAL A 111 0.59 6.01 -0.26
C VAL A 111 1.64 5.77 0.82
N GLN A 112 2.90 5.53 0.43
CA GLN A 112 3.99 5.34 1.40
C GLN A 112 4.24 6.56 2.29
N ALA A 113 4.11 7.78 1.75
CA ALA A 113 4.25 9.01 2.52
C ALA A 113 3.14 9.16 3.58
N ILE A 114 1.91 8.74 3.28
CA ILE A 114 0.80 8.73 4.24
C ILE A 114 1.04 7.68 5.34
N ILE A 115 1.46 6.47 4.97
CA ILE A 115 1.76 5.40 5.93
C ILE A 115 2.86 5.84 6.90
N ALA A 116 3.96 6.38 6.35
CA ALA A 116 5.11 6.83 7.14
C ALA A 116 4.77 8.01 8.06
N ASN A 117 3.82 8.87 7.66
CA ASN A 117 3.40 10.00 8.46
C ASN A 117 1.94 10.34 8.21
N TYR A 118 1.04 9.75 8.99
CA TYR A 118 -0.39 10.08 8.96
C TYR A 118 -0.68 11.50 9.46
N GLY A 119 0.20 12.05 10.30
CA GLY A 119 0.23 13.46 10.68
C GLY A 119 -0.84 13.90 11.69
N VAL A 120 -1.77 13.04 12.09
CA VAL A 120 -2.78 13.42 13.09
C VAL A 120 -2.25 13.17 14.49
N ALA A 121 -2.17 14.23 15.32
CA ALA A 121 -1.72 14.10 16.71
C ALA A 121 -2.65 13.18 17.51
N GLY A 122 -2.07 12.31 18.34
CA GLY A 122 -2.82 11.31 19.11
C GLY A 122 -3.28 10.09 18.30
N ILE A 123 -2.84 9.97 17.04
CA ILE A 123 -3.07 8.80 16.19
C ILE A 123 -1.72 8.25 15.74
N THR A 124 -1.52 6.95 15.96
CA THR A 124 -0.40 6.18 15.43
C THR A 124 -0.95 5.15 14.46
N ILE A 125 -0.32 5.00 13.29
CA ILE A 125 -0.67 3.95 12.32
C ILE A 125 0.18 2.72 12.58
N ASP A 126 -0.45 1.55 12.52
CA ASP A 126 0.21 0.27 12.48
C ASP A 126 0.61 -0.07 11.04
N PRO A 127 1.91 -0.05 10.69
CA PRO A 127 2.36 -0.31 9.32
C PRO A 127 2.12 -1.77 8.89
N ALA A 128 1.86 -2.70 9.82
CA ALA A 128 1.54 -4.08 9.48
C ALA A 128 0.06 -4.27 9.08
N ARG A 129 -0.80 -3.28 9.32
CA ARG A 129 -2.24 -3.33 9.02
C ARG A 129 -2.66 -2.18 8.13
N VAL A 130 -2.11 -2.14 6.92
CA VAL A 130 -2.46 -1.18 5.88
C VAL A 130 -3.28 -1.86 4.79
N TYR A 131 -4.40 -1.25 4.43
CA TYR A 131 -5.34 -1.77 3.44
C TYR A 131 -5.67 -0.72 2.38
N LEU A 132 -5.92 -1.17 1.14
CA LEU A 132 -6.42 -0.31 0.07
C LEU A 132 -7.83 -0.69 -0.30
N VAL A 133 -8.70 0.31 -0.46
CA VAL A 133 -10.05 0.15 -1.01
C VAL A 133 -10.20 1.05 -2.23
N GLY A 134 -10.82 0.56 -3.29
CA GLY A 134 -11.06 1.36 -4.48
C GLY A 134 -12.30 0.98 -5.27
N PHE A 135 -12.91 1.96 -5.92
CA PHE A 135 -14.02 1.78 -6.86
C PHE A 135 -13.62 2.19 -8.28
N SER A 136 -14.04 1.45 -9.31
CA SER A 136 -13.81 1.82 -10.72
C SER A 136 -12.33 2.09 -11.00
N GLY A 137 -11.97 3.24 -11.58
CA GLY A 137 -10.57 3.67 -11.76
C GLY A 137 -9.74 3.67 -10.46
N GLY A 138 -10.34 3.99 -9.31
CA GLY A 138 -9.68 3.85 -8.00
C GLY A 138 -9.45 2.39 -7.60
N GLY A 139 -10.34 1.47 -8.00
CA GLY A 139 -10.14 0.03 -7.87
C GLY A 139 -8.99 -0.45 -8.74
N THR A 140 -8.91 0.04 -9.98
CA THR A 140 -7.78 -0.22 -10.89
C THR A 140 -6.46 0.26 -10.30
N MET A 141 -6.43 1.47 -9.72
CA MET A 141 -5.25 1.99 -9.03
C MET A 141 -4.90 1.15 -7.80
N ALA A 142 -5.89 0.75 -6.98
CA ALA A 142 -5.64 -0.10 -5.80
C ALA A 142 -4.99 -1.45 -6.18
N GLN A 143 -5.41 -2.05 -7.30
CA GLN A 143 -4.79 -3.28 -7.82
C GLN A 143 -3.35 -3.04 -8.29
N ALA A 144 -3.10 -1.97 -9.04
CA ALA A 144 -1.76 -1.60 -9.48
C ALA A 144 -0.81 -1.36 -8.30
N LEU A 145 -1.28 -0.65 -7.27
CA LEU A 145 -0.53 -0.41 -6.03
C LEU A 145 -0.30 -1.69 -5.23
N GLY A 146 -1.30 -2.58 -5.16
CA GLY A 146 -1.15 -3.89 -4.55
C GLY A 146 0.00 -4.68 -5.16
N CYS A 147 0.12 -4.71 -6.49
CA CYS A 147 1.25 -5.35 -7.16
C CYS A 147 2.59 -4.66 -6.90
N ARG A 148 2.63 -3.33 -7.00
CA ARG A 148 3.89 -2.55 -6.92
C ARG A 148 4.47 -2.45 -5.52
N LEU A 149 3.60 -2.29 -4.51
CA LEU A 149 3.99 -2.18 -3.11
C LEU A 149 4.11 -3.56 -2.46
N GLY A 150 3.31 -4.52 -2.92
CA GLY A 150 3.30 -5.89 -2.42
C GLY A 150 2.64 -6.03 -1.05
N ALA A 151 2.37 -7.28 -0.67
CA ALA A 151 1.68 -7.60 0.57
C ALA A 151 2.40 -7.23 1.87
N GLY A 152 3.71 -6.97 1.80
CA GLY A 152 4.50 -6.49 2.94
C GLY A 152 4.26 -5.01 3.27
N VAL A 153 3.66 -4.24 2.35
CA VAL A 153 3.29 -2.83 2.56
C VAL A 153 1.78 -2.65 2.58
N VAL A 154 1.05 -3.35 1.71
CA VAL A 154 -0.42 -3.33 1.66
C VAL A 154 -0.92 -4.74 1.93
N ARG A 155 -1.44 -4.99 3.13
CA ARG A 155 -1.74 -6.34 3.60
C ARG A 155 -2.94 -6.98 2.90
N LYS A 156 -3.98 -6.20 2.62
CA LYS A 156 -5.23 -6.62 1.96
C LYS A 156 -5.79 -5.53 1.05
N LEU A 157 -6.54 -5.94 0.02
CA LEU A 157 -7.25 -5.09 -0.93
C LEU A 157 -8.77 -5.30 -0.85
N GLY A 158 -9.53 -4.21 -1.02
CA GLY A 158 -10.96 -4.21 -1.25
C GLY A 158 -11.27 -3.57 -2.60
N ILE A 159 -11.62 -4.37 -3.60
CA ILE A 159 -11.80 -3.93 -4.97
C ILE A 159 -13.29 -3.95 -5.33
N HIS A 160 -13.83 -2.81 -5.71
CA HIS A 160 -15.17 -2.72 -6.28
C HIS A 160 -15.08 -2.32 -7.75
N SER A 161 -15.39 -3.25 -8.66
CA SER A 161 -15.37 -3.01 -10.11
C SER A 161 -14.12 -2.30 -10.66
N GLY A 162 -12.91 -2.78 -10.38
CA GLY A 162 -11.64 -2.17 -10.84
C GLY A 162 -10.70 -3.15 -11.53
N SER A 163 -10.09 -2.75 -12.65
CA SER A 163 -9.30 -3.64 -13.52
C SER A 163 -7.96 -4.10 -12.91
N LEU A 164 -7.39 -5.19 -13.43
CA LEU A 164 -6.00 -5.60 -13.17
C LEU A 164 -5.30 -5.87 -14.51
N TYR A 165 -4.32 -5.04 -14.85
CA TYR A 165 -3.50 -5.21 -16.05
C TYR A 165 -2.11 -4.62 -15.86
N PRO A 166 -1.08 -5.22 -16.51
CA PRO A 166 0.30 -4.77 -16.37
C PRO A 166 0.56 -3.49 -17.18
N VAL A 167 1.47 -2.66 -16.68
CA VAL A 167 2.03 -1.50 -17.38
C VAL A 167 3.54 -1.57 -17.24
N ASP A 168 4.26 -1.50 -18.37
CA ASP A 168 5.73 -1.55 -18.42
C ASP A 168 6.36 -2.72 -17.64
N ASN A 169 5.70 -3.89 -17.68
CA ASN A 169 6.09 -5.10 -16.95
C ASN A 169 6.19 -4.91 -15.43
N ASP A 170 5.38 -4.03 -14.84
CA ASP A 170 5.24 -3.99 -13.37
C ASP A 170 4.76 -5.32 -12.77
N PHE A 171 4.07 -6.11 -13.57
CA PHE A 171 3.94 -7.55 -13.41
C PHE A 171 3.72 -8.23 -14.77
N THR A 172 3.72 -9.57 -14.77
CA THR A 172 3.33 -10.39 -15.92
C THR A 172 2.27 -11.40 -15.50
N TYR A 173 1.49 -11.91 -16.46
CA TYR A 173 0.66 -13.08 -16.20
C TYR A 173 1.53 -14.34 -16.13
N THR A 174 1.22 -15.23 -15.19
CA THR A 174 1.93 -16.50 -15.01
C THR A 174 1.27 -17.62 -15.82
N GLY A 175 1.98 -18.73 -16.05
CA GLY A 175 1.46 -19.85 -16.83
C GLY A 175 0.20 -20.53 -16.25
N ASN A 176 -0.07 -20.35 -14.95
CA ASN A 176 -1.29 -20.81 -14.30
C ASN A 176 -2.45 -19.79 -14.35
N GLY A 177 -2.28 -18.66 -15.04
CA GLY A 177 -3.29 -17.61 -15.15
C GLY A 177 -3.30 -16.60 -14.00
N GLY A 178 -2.36 -16.68 -13.06
CA GLY A 178 -2.15 -15.67 -12.01
C GLY A 178 -1.30 -14.48 -12.49
N VAL A 179 -0.78 -13.71 -11.53
CA VAL A 179 0.18 -12.62 -11.78
C VAL A 179 1.48 -12.83 -11.02
N SER A 180 2.58 -12.29 -11.54
CA SER A 180 3.93 -12.48 -11.00
C SER A 180 4.27 -11.60 -9.79
N CYS A 181 3.40 -10.64 -9.44
CA CYS A 181 3.64 -9.70 -8.35
C CYS A 181 3.28 -10.31 -6.98
N ASN A 182 3.78 -9.71 -5.90
CA ASN A 182 3.44 -10.11 -4.53
C ASN A 182 2.04 -9.61 -4.11
N LEU A 183 1.00 -10.07 -4.81
CA LEU A 183 -0.36 -9.54 -4.70
C LEU A 183 -0.97 -9.81 -3.32
N PRO A 184 -1.56 -8.79 -2.65
CA PRO A 184 -2.18 -8.98 -1.34
C PRO A 184 -3.43 -9.86 -1.38
N GLY A 185 -3.87 -10.33 -0.21
CA GLY A 185 -5.20 -10.94 -0.07
C GLY A 185 -6.26 -9.93 -0.52
N THR A 186 -7.27 -10.38 -1.27
CA THR A 186 -8.19 -9.47 -1.92
C THR A 186 -9.65 -9.89 -1.79
N MET A 187 -10.50 -8.95 -1.39
CA MET A 187 -11.95 -9.04 -1.54
C MET A 187 -12.38 -8.27 -2.78
N LEU A 188 -13.18 -8.91 -3.64
CA LEU A 188 -13.67 -8.36 -4.89
C LEU A 188 -15.20 -8.30 -4.89
N ILE A 189 -15.75 -7.13 -5.24
CA ILE A 189 -17.19 -6.88 -5.35
C ILE A 189 -17.49 -6.42 -6.77
N TRP A 190 -18.50 -7.03 -7.40
CA TRP A 190 -18.87 -6.71 -8.77
C TRP A 190 -20.37 -6.80 -9.00
N GLY A 191 -20.91 -5.83 -9.73
CA GLY A 191 -22.28 -5.87 -10.21
C GLY A 191 -22.44 -6.80 -11.42
N LYS A 192 -23.43 -7.70 -11.40
CA LYS A 192 -23.69 -8.63 -12.51
C LYS A 192 -24.23 -7.95 -13.77
N LEU A 193 -24.72 -6.72 -13.66
CA LEU A 193 -25.17 -5.89 -14.77
C LEU A 193 -24.13 -4.83 -15.17
N ASP A 194 -22.91 -4.89 -14.63
CA ASP A 194 -21.85 -3.96 -15.03
C ASP A 194 -21.40 -4.27 -16.46
N GLN A 195 -21.55 -3.27 -17.34
CA GLN A 195 -21.22 -3.33 -18.77
C GLN A 195 -20.15 -2.31 -19.16
N THR A 196 -19.52 -1.65 -18.18
CA THR A 196 -18.53 -0.61 -18.46
C THR A 196 -17.26 -1.25 -19.01
N ASN A 197 -16.82 -0.82 -20.19
CA ASN A 197 -15.68 -1.43 -20.87
C ASN A 197 -14.42 -1.48 -19.98
N GLY A 198 -13.82 -2.68 -19.85
CA GLY A 198 -12.63 -2.91 -19.02
C GLY A 198 -12.93 -3.10 -17.53
N VAL A 199 -14.16 -2.90 -17.08
CA VAL A 199 -14.61 -3.19 -15.70
C VAL A 199 -15.99 -3.88 -15.69
N ASP A 200 -16.41 -4.46 -16.82
CA ASP A 200 -17.65 -5.22 -16.93
C ASP A 200 -17.58 -6.50 -16.10
N TYR A 201 -18.73 -7.14 -15.88
CA TYR A 201 -18.79 -8.33 -15.03
C TYR A 201 -17.90 -9.48 -15.52
N ALA A 202 -17.77 -9.69 -16.83
CA ALA A 202 -16.90 -10.75 -17.36
C ALA A 202 -15.43 -10.44 -17.10
N THR A 203 -15.03 -9.18 -17.25
CA THR A 203 -13.71 -8.70 -16.83
C THR A 203 -13.48 -8.93 -15.33
N GLY A 204 -14.48 -8.63 -14.48
CA GLY A 204 -14.42 -8.92 -13.04
C GLY A 204 -14.21 -10.41 -12.72
N GLN A 205 -14.88 -11.31 -13.44
CA GLN A 205 -14.68 -12.75 -13.30
C GLN A 205 -13.27 -13.18 -13.71
N ALA A 206 -12.72 -12.62 -14.79
CA ALA A 206 -11.35 -12.90 -15.22
C ALA A 206 -10.32 -12.44 -14.17
N ILE A 207 -10.51 -11.24 -13.61
CA ILE A 207 -9.65 -10.69 -12.55
C ILE A 207 -9.72 -11.54 -11.30
N ARG A 208 -10.92 -11.93 -10.86
CA ARG A 208 -11.09 -12.88 -9.76
C ARG A 208 -10.28 -14.15 -10.01
N ASN A 209 -10.36 -14.73 -11.22
CA ASN A 209 -9.58 -15.92 -11.55
C ASN A 209 -8.06 -15.67 -11.48
N ASN A 210 -7.57 -14.48 -11.86
CA ASN A 210 -6.17 -14.11 -11.67
C ASN A 210 -5.78 -14.13 -10.18
N HIS A 211 -6.62 -13.58 -9.30
CA HIS A 211 -6.40 -13.64 -7.84
C HIS A 211 -6.37 -15.07 -7.33
N LEU A 212 -7.33 -15.91 -7.72
CA LEU A 212 -7.38 -17.32 -7.30
C LEU A 212 -6.13 -18.09 -7.72
N ALA A 213 -5.69 -17.91 -8.97
CA ALA A 213 -4.49 -18.56 -9.49
C ALA A 213 -3.21 -18.03 -8.82
N THR A 214 -3.16 -16.74 -8.49
CA THR A 214 -2.02 -16.14 -7.77
C THR A 214 -1.90 -16.69 -6.35
N GLN A 215 -3.04 -16.92 -5.69
CA GLN A 215 -3.07 -17.42 -4.31
C GLN A 215 -3.22 -18.94 -4.19
N ASN A 216 -3.18 -19.69 -5.30
CA ASN A 216 -3.36 -21.14 -5.34
C ASN A 216 -4.64 -21.61 -4.62
N CYS A 217 -5.72 -20.84 -4.72
CA CYS A 217 -7.00 -21.17 -4.09
C CYS A 217 -7.62 -22.45 -4.67
N ALA A 218 -8.36 -23.19 -3.83
CA ALA A 218 -9.26 -24.23 -4.30
C ALA A 218 -10.48 -23.62 -5.03
N ALA A 219 -11.17 -24.46 -5.81
CA ALA A 219 -12.41 -24.06 -6.48
C ALA A 219 -13.63 -24.07 -5.55
N THR A 220 -13.50 -24.62 -4.34
CA THR A 220 -14.57 -24.65 -3.34
C THR A 220 -14.64 -23.32 -2.60
N THR A 221 -15.85 -23.03 -2.10
CA THR A 221 -16.13 -21.78 -1.41
C THR A 221 -17.01 -21.99 -0.20
N SER A 222 -16.82 -21.15 0.80
CA SER A 222 -17.70 -21.00 1.96
C SER A 222 -18.47 -19.68 1.88
N ASN A 223 -19.75 -19.67 2.25
CA ASN A 223 -20.51 -18.42 2.32
C ASN A 223 -19.89 -17.49 3.37
N THR A 224 -19.79 -16.20 3.04
CA THR A 224 -19.39 -15.16 3.98
C THR A 224 -20.43 -14.04 4.01
N THR A 225 -20.23 -13.09 4.91
CA THR A 225 -21.18 -12.00 5.11
C THR A 225 -20.66 -10.69 4.51
N PRO A 226 -21.56 -9.78 4.13
CA PRO A 226 -22.96 -10.04 3.86
C PRO A 226 -23.16 -10.95 2.63
N ALA A 227 -24.30 -11.64 2.56
CA ALA A 227 -24.68 -12.33 1.32
C ALA A 227 -24.77 -11.31 0.15
N PRO A 228 -24.38 -11.67 -1.08
CA PRO A 228 -24.06 -13.02 -1.58
C PRO A 228 -22.55 -13.32 -1.60
N CYS A 229 -21.76 -12.73 -0.71
CA CYS A 229 -20.32 -12.92 -0.71
C CYS A 229 -19.92 -14.37 -0.38
N VAL A 230 -18.82 -14.83 -1.00
CA VAL A 230 -18.19 -16.12 -0.72
C VAL A 230 -16.69 -15.94 -0.50
N ALA A 231 -16.10 -16.78 0.36
CA ALA A 231 -14.67 -16.92 0.54
C ALA A 231 -14.17 -18.18 -0.16
N TYR A 232 -13.06 -18.10 -0.88
CA TYR A 232 -12.43 -19.25 -1.51
C TYR A 232 -11.55 -20.01 -0.52
N ASP A 233 -11.63 -21.33 -0.57
CA ASP A 233 -10.90 -22.19 0.35
C ASP A 233 -9.44 -22.38 -0.08
N GLN A 234 -8.57 -22.77 0.86
CA GLN A 234 -7.17 -23.17 0.61
C GLN A 234 -6.29 -22.14 -0.12
N CYS A 235 -6.61 -20.86 0.00
CA CYS A 235 -5.78 -19.80 -0.55
C CYS A 235 -4.53 -19.53 0.33
N THR A 236 -3.41 -19.19 -0.32
CA THR A 236 -2.17 -18.71 0.31
C THR A 236 -2.43 -17.38 1.05
N ARG A 237 -3.17 -16.47 0.41
CA ARG A 237 -3.77 -15.29 1.05
C ARG A 237 -5.26 -15.25 0.74
N PRO A 238 -6.11 -14.81 1.68
CA PRO A 238 -7.55 -14.94 1.54
C PRO A 238 -8.08 -14.18 0.33
N VAL A 239 -8.92 -14.85 -0.47
CA VAL A 239 -9.64 -14.24 -1.59
C VAL A 239 -11.14 -14.40 -1.38
N GLU A 240 -11.88 -13.29 -1.48
CA GLU A 240 -13.33 -13.27 -1.38
C GLU A 240 -13.97 -12.62 -2.60
N TRP A 241 -15.19 -13.05 -2.94
CA TRP A 241 -15.92 -12.60 -4.11
C TRP A 241 -17.40 -12.35 -3.79
N CYS A 242 -17.92 -11.21 -4.21
CA CYS A 242 -19.33 -10.88 -4.13
C CYS A 242 -19.85 -10.50 -5.53
N ALA A 243 -20.70 -11.35 -6.12
CA ALA A 243 -21.40 -11.05 -7.36
C ALA A 243 -22.81 -10.53 -7.05
N ILE A 244 -23.05 -9.25 -7.29
CA ILE A 244 -24.27 -8.58 -6.87
C ILE A 244 -25.29 -8.59 -7.99
N ASP A 245 -26.41 -9.31 -7.77
CA ASP A 245 -27.56 -9.32 -8.67
C ASP A 245 -28.18 -7.92 -8.80
N GLY A 246 -28.55 -7.54 -10.02
CA GLY A 246 -29.21 -6.26 -10.31
C GLY A 246 -28.33 -5.01 -10.22
N LEU A 247 -27.08 -5.13 -9.76
CA LEU A 247 -26.16 -4.01 -9.66
C LEU A 247 -25.42 -3.80 -11.00
N ALA A 248 -25.48 -2.58 -11.53
CA ALA A 248 -24.69 -2.14 -12.69
C ALA A 248 -23.31 -1.59 -12.23
N HIS A 249 -22.73 -0.65 -12.95
CA HIS A 249 -21.49 0.04 -12.53
C HIS A 249 -21.76 1.05 -11.42
N ALA A 250 -21.98 0.56 -10.20
CA ALA A 250 -22.28 1.38 -9.03
C ALA A 250 -21.77 0.70 -7.77
N LEU A 251 -21.58 1.47 -6.70
CA LEU A 251 -21.23 0.95 -5.39
C LEU A 251 -22.40 0.17 -4.78
N TRP A 252 -22.14 -1.05 -4.35
CA TRP A 252 -23.10 -1.84 -3.60
C TRP A 252 -23.32 -1.25 -2.19
N PRO A 253 -24.58 -1.08 -1.73
CA PRO A 253 -24.85 -0.50 -0.41
C PRO A 253 -24.20 -1.23 0.78
N GLN A 254 -23.94 -2.54 0.65
CA GLN A 254 -23.28 -3.33 1.69
C GLN A 254 -21.77 -3.47 1.49
N ALA A 255 -21.18 -2.79 0.50
CA ALA A 255 -19.74 -2.89 0.24
C ALA A 255 -18.91 -2.46 1.47
N ALA A 256 -19.33 -1.41 2.19
CA ALA A 256 -18.61 -0.95 3.37
C ALA A 256 -18.57 -2.00 4.49
N SER A 257 -19.70 -2.67 4.77
CA SER A 257 -19.74 -3.71 5.81
C SER A 257 -18.95 -4.96 5.39
N ALA A 258 -19.04 -5.31 4.10
CA ALA A 258 -18.31 -6.42 3.50
C ALA A 258 -16.79 -6.21 3.61
N PHE A 259 -16.30 -5.06 3.14
CA PHE A 259 -14.87 -4.71 3.22
C PHE A 259 -14.38 -4.63 4.66
N TRP A 260 -15.12 -3.96 5.55
CA TRP A 260 -14.68 -3.83 6.93
C TRP A 260 -14.57 -5.20 7.63
N ARG A 261 -15.55 -6.09 7.46
CA ARG A 261 -15.45 -7.45 8.00
C ARG A 261 -14.19 -8.15 7.49
N TYR A 262 -13.96 -8.13 6.18
CA TYR A 262 -12.81 -8.78 5.56
C TYR A 262 -11.46 -8.27 6.12
N PHE A 263 -11.36 -6.97 6.40
CA PHE A 263 -10.16 -6.37 7.01
C PHE A 263 -10.07 -6.62 8.53
N ALA A 264 -11.19 -6.61 9.25
CA ALA A 264 -11.23 -6.83 10.69
C ALA A 264 -10.93 -8.28 11.08
N GLU A 265 -11.23 -9.24 10.21
CA GLU A 265 -10.85 -10.65 10.35
C GLU A 265 -9.35 -10.90 10.17
N ASP A 266 -8.58 -9.89 9.73
CA ASP A 266 -7.13 -9.91 9.93
C ASP A 266 -6.85 -9.77 11.43
N GLY A 267 -6.86 -10.90 12.14
CA GLY A 267 -6.15 -11.01 13.40
C GLY A 267 -4.71 -10.55 13.19
N VAL A 268 -3.97 -10.26 14.28
CA VAL A 268 -2.54 -9.94 14.19
C VAL A 268 -1.81 -11.19 13.68
N ALA A 269 -1.84 -11.41 12.36
CA ALA A 269 -0.88 -12.24 11.69
C ALA A 269 0.46 -11.62 12.05
N THR A 270 1.39 -12.44 12.54
CA THR A 270 2.80 -12.06 12.53
C THR A 270 3.04 -11.42 11.16
N PRO A 271 3.49 -10.15 11.10
CA PRO A 271 3.78 -9.51 9.84
C PRO A 271 4.54 -10.53 9.01
N GLU A 272 4.10 -10.81 7.77
CA GLU A 272 5.02 -11.45 6.83
C GLU A 272 6.27 -10.61 6.94
N THR A 273 7.36 -11.20 7.48
CA THR A 273 8.54 -10.45 7.91
C THR A 273 8.83 -9.48 6.79
N PRO A 274 8.62 -8.16 7.00
CA PRO A 274 8.73 -7.27 5.89
C PRO A 274 10.18 -7.39 5.48
N LEU A 275 10.40 -7.76 4.21
CA LEU A 275 11.73 -8.01 3.67
C LEU A 275 12.69 -6.88 4.08
N PHE A 276 12.15 -5.66 4.29
CA PHE A 276 12.85 -4.55 4.91
C PHE A 276 11.91 -3.68 5.77
N VAL A 277 11.82 -3.93 7.09
CA VAL A 277 11.41 -2.84 8.02
C VAL A 277 12.61 -1.93 8.30
N ASP A 278 13.81 -2.53 8.45
CA ASP A 278 15.05 -1.82 8.79
C ASP A 278 16.25 -2.16 7.87
N GLY A 279 16.01 -2.89 6.77
CA GLY A 279 17.05 -3.19 5.77
C GLY A 279 17.87 -4.48 5.98
N PHE A 280 17.66 -5.26 7.05
CA PHE A 280 18.37 -6.53 7.29
C PHE A 280 17.51 -7.53 8.08
N GLU A 281 17.47 -8.80 7.65
CA GLU A 281 16.74 -9.91 8.28
C GLU A 281 17.43 -10.37 9.58
N SER A 282 16.63 -10.70 10.61
CA SER A 282 17.02 -11.61 11.68
C SER A 282 16.90 -13.07 11.23
N GLY A 283 17.52 -13.40 10.09
CA GLY A 283 17.88 -14.78 9.75
C GLY A 283 19.07 -15.18 10.63
N SER A 284 19.18 -16.46 10.97
CA SER A 284 20.30 -17.09 11.68
C SER A 284 21.61 -16.29 11.59
N ALA A 285 22.22 -15.99 12.74
CA ALA A 285 23.51 -15.30 12.81
C ALA A 285 24.42 -15.79 11.68
N PRO A 286 25.03 -14.87 10.89
CA PRO A 286 25.85 -15.26 9.75
C PRO A 286 26.87 -16.30 10.21
N PRO A 287 27.20 -17.31 9.38
CA PRO A 287 28.22 -18.29 9.75
C PRO A 287 29.45 -17.54 10.23
N VAL A 288 29.96 -17.91 11.40
CA VAL A 288 31.09 -17.25 12.05
C VAL A 288 32.31 -17.44 11.14
N SER A 289 32.48 -16.54 10.18
CA SER A 289 33.58 -16.54 9.23
C SER A 289 34.56 -15.46 9.66
N PRO A 290 35.84 -15.79 9.87
CA PRO A 290 36.88 -14.77 10.09
C PRO A 290 37.15 -13.94 8.83
N ARG A 291 36.51 -14.27 7.69
CA ARG A 291 36.72 -13.60 6.40
C ARG A 291 35.50 -12.79 6.00
N TRP A 292 35.73 -11.52 5.72
CA TRP A 292 34.76 -10.62 5.12
C TRP A 292 34.56 -10.99 3.65
N VAL A 293 33.34 -11.35 3.28
CA VAL A 293 32.91 -11.63 1.91
C VAL A 293 31.78 -10.68 1.54
N MET A 294 32.01 -9.87 0.50
CA MET A 294 31.03 -8.97 -0.11
C MET A 294 30.88 -9.31 -1.60
N GLY A 295 29.65 -9.24 -2.10
CA GLY A 295 29.32 -9.36 -3.52
C GLY A 295 28.83 -8.03 -4.07
N TYR A 296 29.13 -7.74 -5.33
CA TYR A 296 28.61 -6.57 -6.05
C TYR A 296 27.60 -7.04 -7.10
N HIS A 297 26.37 -6.52 -7.02
CA HIS A 297 25.31 -6.82 -7.97
C HIS A 297 24.68 -5.53 -8.48
N VAL A 298 24.60 -5.41 -9.82
CA VAL A 298 24.09 -4.24 -10.50
C VAL A 298 22.64 -4.47 -10.91
N GLY A 299 21.70 -3.84 -10.21
CA GLY A 299 20.27 -4.09 -10.40
C GLY A 299 19.71 -3.75 -11.79
N TYR A 300 20.35 -2.84 -12.55
CA TYR A 300 19.94 -2.55 -13.94
C TYR A 300 20.45 -3.58 -14.96
N GLU A 301 21.41 -4.44 -14.58
CA GLU A 301 21.90 -5.56 -15.39
C GLU A 301 21.30 -6.90 -14.95
N ARG A 302 20.17 -6.89 -14.25
CA ARG A 302 19.44 -8.09 -13.79
C ARG A 302 19.12 -9.11 -14.90
N ASN A 303 19.14 -8.68 -16.16
CA ASN A 303 18.96 -9.55 -17.32
C ASN A 303 20.19 -10.42 -17.63
N LEU A 304 21.39 -10.00 -17.19
CA LEU A 304 22.66 -10.73 -17.37
C LEU A 304 22.95 -11.68 -16.20
N LEU A 305 22.61 -11.26 -14.98
CA LEU A 305 22.62 -12.11 -13.78
C LEU A 305 21.31 -11.92 -13.01
N PRO A 306 20.32 -12.80 -13.18
CA PRO A 306 19.09 -12.75 -12.40
C PRO A 306 19.39 -12.79 -10.90
N THR A 307 18.70 -11.96 -10.11
CA THR A 307 18.91 -11.88 -8.66
C THR A 307 18.69 -13.22 -7.94
N ALA A 308 17.82 -14.09 -8.49
CA ALA A 308 17.60 -15.45 -7.99
C ALA A 308 18.83 -16.36 -8.10
N ASN A 309 19.80 -16.02 -8.95
CA ASN A 309 21.01 -16.79 -9.17
C ASN A 309 22.20 -16.30 -8.32
N ILE A 310 21.96 -15.36 -7.39
CA ILE A 310 22.98 -14.88 -6.46
C ILE A 310 23.08 -15.86 -5.29
N ASP A 311 24.29 -16.35 -5.01
CA ASP A 311 24.58 -17.21 -3.88
C ASP A 311 24.67 -16.41 -2.56
N PHE A 312 23.50 -15.99 -2.06
CA PHE A 312 23.39 -15.21 -0.82
C PHE A 312 24.02 -15.90 0.42
N PRO A 313 23.93 -17.23 0.61
CA PRO A 313 24.57 -17.91 1.74
C PRO A 313 26.09 -17.71 1.82
N SER A 314 26.76 -17.40 0.71
CA SER A 314 28.21 -17.14 0.67
C SER A 314 28.60 -15.74 1.16
N LEU A 315 27.64 -14.83 1.33
CA LEU A 315 27.87 -13.44 1.70
C LEU A 315 27.86 -13.26 3.22
N THR A 316 28.79 -12.46 3.73
CA THR A 316 28.83 -12.11 5.16
C THR A 316 28.15 -10.78 5.46
N HIS A 317 28.10 -9.89 4.47
CA HIS A 317 27.55 -8.54 4.57
C HIS A 317 26.86 -8.18 3.26
N LEU A 318 25.70 -7.54 3.34
CA LEU A 318 24.95 -7.01 2.20
C LEU A 318 24.91 -5.48 2.29
N MET A 319 25.15 -4.80 1.17
CA MET A 319 24.95 -3.35 1.06
C MET A 319 24.08 -3.07 -0.15
N VAL A 320 22.91 -2.46 0.08
CA VAL A 320 21.96 -2.12 -0.98
C VAL A 320 21.88 -0.60 -1.10
N GLY A 321 22.24 -0.07 -2.26
CA GLY A 321 22.22 1.36 -2.54
C GLY A 321 21.62 1.65 -3.91
N ARG A 322 20.89 2.77 -4.01
CA ARG A 322 20.41 3.31 -5.29
C ARG A 322 21.29 4.47 -5.72
N LEU A 323 22.03 4.29 -6.81
CA LEU A 323 22.75 5.35 -7.50
C LEU A 323 22.01 5.70 -8.79
N ILE A 324 21.76 6.98 -9.03
CA ILE A 324 21.24 7.46 -10.31
C ILE A 324 22.41 8.07 -11.09
N PRO A 325 22.77 7.52 -12.25
CA PRO A 325 23.70 8.18 -13.15
C PRO A 325 23.00 9.35 -13.86
N ASN A 326 23.67 10.49 -13.90
CA ASN A 326 23.30 11.62 -14.74
C ASN A 326 23.76 11.34 -16.18
N ALA A 327 23.15 12.02 -17.16
CA ALA A 327 23.52 11.90 -18.57
C ALA A 327 25.00 12.27 -18.86
N ASN A 328 25.67 12.97 -17.95
CA ASN A 328 27.08 13.35 -18.03
C ASN A 328 28.03 12.36 -17.30
N ALA A 329 27.59 11.14 -17.02
CA ALA A 329 28.36 10.10 -16.32
C ALA A 329 28.79 10.46 -14.87
N THR A 330 28.09 11.41 -14.22
CA THR A 330 28.24 11.67 -12.78
C THR A 330 27.12 11.00 -11.97
N LEU A 331 27.29 10.87 -10.65
CA LEU A 331 26.30 10.28 -9.75
C LEU A 331 25.55 11.36 -8.96
N THR A 332 24.26 11.17 -8.69
CA THR A 332 23.52 12.06 -7.79
C THR A 332 24.04 11.94 -6.34
N ALA A 333 24.73 12.96 -5.85
CA ALA A 333 25.39 12.97 -4.54
C ALA A 333 24.45 13.23 -3.34
N THR A 334 23.17 13.57 -3.57
CA THR A 334 22.23 14.03 -2.53
C THR A 334 22.08 13.06 -1.36
N LYS A 335 22.08 11.74 -1.63
CA LYS A 335 22.01 10.72 -0.58
C LYS A 335 23.31 10.61 0.21
N GLY A 336 24.46 10.71 -0.45
CA GLY A 336 25.77 10.72 0.21
C GLY A 336 25.94 11.94 1.12
N SER A 337 25.44 13.11 0.70
CA SER A 337 25.41 14.32 1.51
C SER A 337 24.50 14.20 2.74
N TYR A 338 23.32 13.59 2.60
CA TYR A 338 22.40 13.34 3.71
C TYR A 338 23.00 12.38 4.74
N VAL A 339 23.54 11.24 4.31
CA VAL A 339 24.19 10.26 5.19
C VAL A 339 25.34 10.89 5.98
N ARG A 340 26.16 11.72 5.31
CA ARG A 340 27.25 12.47 5.93
C ARG A 340 26.76 13.52 6.92
N ALA A 341 25.67 14.23 6.60
CA ALA A 341 25.07 15.25 7.48
C ALA A 341 24.41 14.65 8.73
N GLN A 342 23.86 13.43 8.62
CA GLN A 342 23.18 12.75 9.72
C GLN A 342 24.12 11.87 10.57
N GLY A 343 25.42 11.83 10.27
CA GLY A 343 26.38 11.00 11.01
C GLY A 343 26.10 9.50 10.90
N LEU A 344 25.34 9.09 9.88
CA LEU A 344 24.97 7.69 9.66
C LEU A 344 26.20 7.00 9.04
N GLY A 345 26.84 6.11 9.78
CA GLY A 345 28.06 5.44 9.34
C GLY A 345 27.87 4.66 8.04
N GLY A 346 28.76 4.88 7.07
CA GLY A 346 29.01 3.99 5.93
C GLY A 346 28.27 4.31 4.62
N THR A 347 28.89 5.11 3.75
CA THR A 347 28.67 4.99 2.29
C THR A 347 30.03 4.88 1.63
N ILE A 348 30.33 3.70 1.08
CA ILE A 348 31.49 3.52 0.22
C ILE A 348 31.05 3.93 -1.20
N ILE A 349 31.61 5.02 -1.71
CA ILE A 349 31.45 5.44 -3.10
C ILE A 349 32.63 4.86 -3.88
N TRP A 350 32.40 3.88 -4.74
CA TRP A 350 33.36 3.52 -5.80
C TRP A 350 32.92 4.17 -7.10
N THR A 351 33.82 4.91 -7.73
CA THR A 351 33.70 5.35 -9.12
C THR A 351 34.36 4.28 -9.97
N ILE A 352 33.60 3.50 -10.75
CA ILE A 352 34.17 2.57 -11.71
C ILE A 352 33.88 3.09 -13.11
N ALA A 353 34.84 3.82 -13.67
CA ALA A 353 35.02 3.91 -15.10
C ALA A 353 35.96 2.76 -15.49
N GLN A 354 35.46 1.64 -16.00
CA GLN A 354 36.28 0.64 -16.68
C GLN A 354 35.45 -0.31 -17.54
N GLY A 355 35.89 -0.49 -18.79
CA GLY A 355 35.20 -1.21 -19.85
C GLY A 355 35.32 -2.74 -19.77
N TYR A 356 34.38 -3.39 -20.47
CA TYR A 356 34.25 -4.84 -20.66
C TYR A 356 35.44 -5.45 -21.42
N ARG A 357 35.95 -6.59 -20.95
CA ARG A 357 36.86 -7.47 -21.71
C ARG A 357 36.20 -8.82 -22.00
N PRO A 358 36.05 -9.21 -23.27
CA PRO A 358 35.30 -10.41 -23.65
C PRO A 358 35.94 -11.75 -23.26
N ASP A 359 37.20 -11.75 -22.80
CA ASP A 359 37.99 -12.97 -22.63
C ASP A 359 37.99 -13.53 -21.19
N CYS A 360 37.29 -12.89 -20.24
CA CYS A 360 37.24 -13.31 -18.84
C CYS A 360 35.94 -14.05 -18.51
N LEU A 361 36.06 -15.36 -18.18
CA LEU A 361 34.94 -16.24 -17.81
C LEU A 361 34.31 -15.93 -16.43
N SER A 362 34.85 -14.98 -15.68
CA SER A 362 34.24 -14.48 -14.44
C SER A 362 34.48 -12.98 -14.28
N PRO A 363 33.42 -12.14 -14.26
CA PRO A 363 33.56 -10.70 -14.13
C PRO A 363 34.00 -10.22 -12.72
N ILE A 364 34.16 -11.13 -11.75
CA ILE A 364 34.35 -10.78 -10.32
C ILE A 364 35.73 -11.19 -9.75
N ARG A 365 36.59 -11.90 -10.50
CA ARG A 365 37.94 -12.27 -10.02
C ARG A 365 39.05 -11.70 -10.89
N HIS A 366 39.32 -10.41 -10.74
CA HIS A 366 40.53 -9.79 -11.32
C HIS A 366 41.77 -9.84 -10.42
N SER A 367 41.76 -10.60 -9.32
CA SER A 367 42.93 -10.79 -8.44
C SER A 367 43.69 -12.12 -8.65
N CYS A 368 43.35 -12.91 -9.69
CA CYS A 368 44.03 -14.20 -9.95
C CYS A 368 44.60 -14.35 -11.39
N CYS A 369 44.82 -13.27 -12.11
CA CYS A 369 45.56 -13.31 -13.38
C CYS A 369 46.84 -12.46 -13.27
N GLY A 370 47.95 -13.09 -12.88
CA GLY A 370 49.31 -12.55 -13.06
C GLY A 370 50.10 -12.24 -11.79
N GLN A 371 50.61 -13.26 -11.11
CA GLN A 371 52.06 -13.50 -11.02
C GLN A 371 52.33 -14.97 -11.31
#